data_AF-A0A535HRL2-F1
#
_entry.id   AF-A0A535HRL2-F1
#
_cell.length_a   1.000
_cell.length_b   1.000
_cell.length_c   1.000
_cell.angle_alpha   90.00
_cell.angle_beta   90.00
_cell.angle_gamma   90.00
#
_symmetry.space_group_name_H-M   'P 1'
#
loop_
_entity.id
_entity.type
_entity.pdbx_description
1 polymer ?
#
loop_
_entity_poly.entity_id
_entity_poly.type
_entity_poly.pdbx_seq_one_letter_code
_entity_poly.pdbx_strand_id
1 'polypeptide(L)'
;MSRLPIELDLPMGDPETDELGGRRQRHLADLPGVDPAAARRLTTRFGSLAEVYAASEERLAAAVGAVAAARIRWFLDAPLGAPAAGRRPGWRQVA
;
A
#
# COMPACT_ATOMS: atom_id res chain seq x y z
N MET A 1 -4.45 2.63 24.09
CA MET A 1 -5.00 3.02 22.76
C MET A 1 -3.89 3.75 22.01
N SER A 2 -3.10 3.03 21.23
CA SER A 2 -2.08 3.68 20.40
C SER A 2 -2.79 4.52 19.35
N ARG A 3 -2.72 5.85 19.49
CA ARG A 3 -3.06 6.78 18.41
C ARG A 3 -2.15 6.40 17.25
N LEU A 4 -2.73 5.92 16.15
CA LEU A 4 -2.01 5.91 14.88
C LEU A 4 -1.45 7.33 14.66
N PRO A 5 -0.27 7.51 14.05
CA PRO A 5 0.20 8.84 13.70
C PRO A 5 -0.91 9.56 12.94
N ILE A 6 -1.26 10.77 13.39
CA ILE A 6 -2.46 11.52 12.98
C ILE A 6 -2.64 11.52 11.45
N GLU A 7 -1.53 11.59 10.72
CA GLU A 7 -1.44 11.52 9.25
C GLU A 7 -2.16 10.34 8.60
N LEU A 8 -2.25 9.18 9.28
CA LEU A 8 -2.93 7.99 8.74
C LEU A 8 -4.45 8.13 8.77
N ASP A 9 -4.98 8.83 9.77
CA ASP A 9 -6.41 9.03 9.96
C ASP A 9 -6.94 10.23 9.16
N LEU A 10 -6.03 11.09 8.67
CA LEU A 10 -6.40 12.21 7.82
C LEU A 10 -6.98 11.71 6.49
N PRO A 11 -8.02 12.39 5.97
CA PRO A 11 -8.70 11.99 4.75
C PRO A 11 -7.76 12.17 3.56
N MET A 12 -7.72 11.22 2.63
CA MET A 12 -6.76 11.19 1.51
C MET A 12 -6.58 12.52 0.79
N GLY A 13 -7.62 13.36 0.74
CA GLY A 13 -7.56 14.67 0.09
C GLY A 13 -7.51 14.52 -1.42
N ASP A 14 -7.64 15.64 -2.12
CA ASP A 14 -7.44 15.68 -3.56
C ASP A 14 -5.95 15.92 -3.84
N PRO A 15 -5.23 14.97 -4.48
CA PRO A 15 -3.80 15.10 -4.70
C PRO A 15 -3.42 16.26 -5.64
N GLU A 16 -4.37 16.82 -6.40
CA GLU A 16 -4.13 17.95 -7.30
C GLU A 16 -4.27 19.31 -6.58
N THR A 17 -5.02 19.37 -5.49
CA THR A 17 -5.33 20.63 -4.76
C THR A 17 -4.84 20.65 -3.31
N ASP A 18 -4.49 19.48 -2.74
CA ASP A 18 -3.94 19.32 -1.39
C ASP A 18 -2.56 18.65 -1.43
N GLU A 19 -1.52 19.40 -1.03
CA GLU A 19 -0.14 18.88 -0.95
C GLU A 19 -0.05 17.64 -0.05
N LEU A 20 -0.83 17.59 1.02
CA LEU A 20 -0.81 16.47 1.95
C LEU A 20 -1.44 15.23 1.30
N GLY A 21 -2.50 15.39 0.53
CA GLY A 21 -3.07 14.33 -0.30
C GLY A 21 -2.10 13.83 -1.37
N GLY A 22 -1.37 14.75 -2.01
CA GLY A 22 -0.31 14.41 -2.95
C GLY A 22 0.84 13.61 -2.33
N ARG A 23 1.20 13.87 -1.06
CA ARG A 23 2.20 13.08 -0.31
C ARG A 23 1.70 11.67 0.00
N ARG A 24 0.44 11.54 0.41
CA ARG A 24 -0.19 10.25 0.74
C ARG A 24 -0.39 9.35 -0.47
N GLN A 25 -0.76 9.93 -1.60
CA GLN A 25 -0.83 9.18 -2.87
C GLN A 25 0.55 8.68 -3.31
N ARG A 26 1.61 9.49 -3.17
CA ARG A 26 2.99 9.07 -3.44
C ARG A 26 3.41 7.94 -2.52
N HIS A 27 3.12 8.07 -1.23
CA HIS A 27 3.37 7.04 -0.23
C HIS A 27 2.71 5.70 -0.59
N LEU A 28 1.48 5.71 -1.12
CA LEU A 28 0.85 4.49 -1.64
C LEU A 28 1.57 3.92 -2.85
N ALA A 29 2.03 4.77 -3.77
CA ALA A 29 2.75 4.33 -4.97
C ALA A 29 4.14 3.74 -4.65
N ASP A 30 4.70 4.06 -3.48
CA ASP A 30 5.95 3.46 -3.00
C ASP A 30 5.74 2.05 -2.41
N LEU A 31 4.48 1.61 -2.22
CA LEU A 31 4.18 0.26 -1.76
C LEU A 31 4.53 -0.78 -2.84
N PRO A 32 5.06 -1.95 -2.45
CA PRO A 32 5.48 -2.96 -3.40
C PRO A 32 4.30 -3.48 -4.24
N GLY A 33 4.41 -3.32 -5.56
CA GLY A 33 3.38 -3.77 -6.49
C GLY A 33 2.20 -2.81 -6.66
N VAL A 34 2.30 -1.58 -6.13
CA VAL A 34 1.35 -0.50 -6.37
C VAL A 34 1.94 0.46 -7.37
N ASP A 35 1.35 0.55 -8.55
CA ASP A 35 1.69 1.57 -9.54
C ASP A 35 0.85 2.85 -9.30
N PRO A 36 1.17 3.99 -9.95
CA PRO A 36 0.40 5.22 -9.77
C PRO A 36 -1.10 5.07 -10.07
N ALA A 37 -1.49 4.19 -11.00
CA ALA A 37 -2.90 3.94 -11.29
C ALA A 37 -3.56 3.12 -10.18
N ALA A 38 -2.89 2.10 -9.61
CA ALA A 38 -3.37 1.40 -8.43
C ALA A 38 -3.46 2.33 -7.20
N ALA A 39 -2.48 3.20 -6.98
CA ALA A 39 -2.53 4.20 -5.91
C ALA A 39 -3.75 5.11 -6.05
N ARG A 40 -4.04 5.60 -7.26
CA ARG A 40 -5.28 6.35 -7.56
C ARG A 40 -6.54 5.56 -7.21
N ARG A 41 -6.63 4.29 -7.60
CA ARG A 41 -7.79 3.43 -7.27
C ARG A 41 -7.96 3.26 -5.76
N LEU A 42 -6.85 3.08 -5.03
CA LEU A 42 -6.88 3.01 -3.57
C LEU A 42 -7.37 4.33 -2.96
N THR A 43 -6.86 5.49 -3.41
CA THR A 43 -7.32 6.80 -2.91
C THR A 43 -8.79 7.08 -3.21
N THR A 44 -9.33 6.56 -4.32
CA THR A 44 -10.76 6.70 -4.64
C THR A 44 -11.63 5.75 -3.83
N ARG A 45 -11.12 4.55 -3.50
CA ARG A 45 -11.89 3.50 -2.84
C ARG A 45 -11.87 3.61 -1.32
N PHE A 46 -10.80 4.17 -0.75
CA PHE A 46 -10.55 4.25 0.69
C PHE A 46 -10.40 5.72 1.10
N GLY A 47 -11.01 6.08 2.23
CA GLY A 47 -11.09 7.47 2.67
C GLY A 47 -9.80 7.98 3.34
N SER A 48 -8.94 7.08 3.83
CA SER A 48 -7.69 7.42 4.52
C SER A 48 -6.64 6.31 4.37
N LEU A 49 -5.38 6.58 4.73
CA LEU A 49 -4.33 5.55 4.77
C LEU A 49 -4.61 4.49 5.83
N ALA A 50 -5.17 4.88 6.98
CA ALA A 50 -5.56 3.94 8.03
C ALA A 50 -6.56 2.91 7.52
N GLU A 51 -7.54 3.32 6.71
CA GLU A 51 -8.48 2.39 6.09
C GLU A 51 -7.82 1.41 5.12
N VAL A 52 -6.85 1.87 4.32
CA VAL A 52 -6.08 0.98 3.43
C VAL A 52 -5.30 -0.05 4.24
N TYR A 53 -4.66 0.38 5.34
CA TYR A 53 -3.80 -0.49 6.14
C TYR A 53 -4.58 -1.51 6.96
N ALA A 54 -5.79 -1.15 7.39
CA ALA A 54 -6.71 -2.02 8.10
C ALA A 54 -7.56 -2.90 7.15
N ALA A 55 -7.55 -2.65 5.84
CA ALA A 55 -8.34 -3.42 4.89
C ALA A 55 -7.85 -4.88 4.80
N SER A 56 -8.82 -5.79 4.64
CA SER A 56 -8.53 -7.19 4.32
C SER A 56 -7.97 -7.32 2.90
N GLU A 57 -7.28 -8.41 2.63
CA GLU A 57 -6.73 -8.69 1.29
C GLU A 57 -7.83 -8.71 0.21
N GLU A 58 -9.01 -9.27 0.51
CA GLU A 58 -10.13 -9.32 -0.43
C GLU A 58 -10.64 -7.91 -0.77
N ARG A 59 -10.71 -7.04 0.24
CA ARG A 59 -11.15 -5.66 0.06
C ARG A 59 -10.14 -4.84 -0.74
N LEU A 60 -8.84 -5.10 -0.56
CA LEU A 60 -7.77 -4.52 -1.39
C LEU A 60 -7.83 -5.06 -2.82
N ALA A 61 -8.06 -6.38 -2.99
CA ALA A 61 -8.13 -7.04 -4.29
C ALA A 61 -9.24 -6.47 -5.17
N ALA A 62 -10.36 -6.06 -4.57
CA ALA A 62 -11.44 -5.38 -5.27
C ALA A 62 -11.02 -4.03 -5.90
N ALA A 63 -9.98 -3.38 -5.40
CA ALA A 63 -9.49 -2.10 -5.90
C ALA A 63 -8.30 -2.26 -6.88
N VAL A 64 -7.35 -3.13 -6.55
CA VAL A 64 -6.05 -3.21 -7.24
C VAL A 64 -5.73 -4.59 -7.84
N GLY A 65 -6.62 -5.56 -7.67
CA GLY A 65 -6.42 -6.94 -8.09
C GLY A 65 -5.65 -7.78 -7.08
N ALA A 66 -5.80 -9.11 -7.19
CA ALA A 66 -5.32 -10.07 -6.19
C ALA A 66 -3.79 -10.01 -5.97
N VAL A 67 -3.00 -9.88 -7.03
CA VAL A 67 -1.53 -9.88 -6.93
C VAL A 67 -1.02 -8.65 -6.17
N ALA A 68 -1.57 -7.47 -6.45
CA ALA A 68 -1.19 -6.24 -5.74
C ALA A 68 -1.67 -6.29 -4.29
N ALA A 69 -2.89 -6.77 -4.05
CA ALA A 69 -3.43 -6.92 -2.69
C ALA A 69 -2.58 -7.83 -1.81
N ALA A 70 -2.19 -9.01 -2.30
CA ALA A 70 -1.33 -9.94 -1.57
C ALA A 70 0.04 -9.32 -1.24
N ARG A 71 0.63 -8.53 -2.17
CA ARG A 71 1.90 -7.83 -1.92
C ARG A 71 1.78 -6.74 -0.87
N ILE A 72 0.71 -5.95 -0.92
CA ILE A 72 0.42 -4.92 0.09
C ILE A 72 0.27 -5.60 1.45
N ARG A 73 -0.54 -6.66 1.56
CA ARG A 73 -0.78 -7.35 2.82
C ARG A 73 0.48 -7.97 3.39
N TRP A 74 1.25 -8.67 2.55
CA TRP A 74 2.55 -9.21 2.92
C TRP A 74 3.50 -8.12 3.44
N PHE A 75 3.57 -6.97 2.78
CA PHE A 75 4.42 -5.86 3.19
C PHE A 75 3.99 -5.26 4.54
N LEU A 76 2.69 -5.09 4.76
CA LEU A 76 2.14 -4.53 5.99
C LEU A 76 2.23 -5.50 7.19
N ASP A 77 2.16 -6.81 6.93
CA ASP A 77 2.28 -7.85 7.97
C ASP A 77 3.73 -8.24 8.26
N ALA A 78 4.69 -7.80 7.43
CA ALA A 78 6.09 -8.11 7.65
C ALA A 78 6.55 -7.51 9.00
N PRO A 79 7.20 -8.30 9.87
CA PRO A 79 7.71 -7.78 11.13
C PRO A 79 8.72 -6.65 10.87
N LEU A 80 8.60 -5.56 11.61
CA LEU A 80 9.52 -4.42 11.51
C LEU A 80 10.96 -4.90 11.75
N GLY A 81 11.80 -4.85 10.71
CA GLY A 81 13.16 -5.40 10.73
C GLY A 81 13.34 -6.72 9.98
N ALA A 82 12.30 -7.26 9.33
CA ALA A 82 12.50 -8.27 8.30
C ALA A 82 13.46 -7.69 7.25
N PRO A 83 14.61 -8.35 6.97
CA PRO A 83 15.49 -7.88 5.92
C PRO A 83 14.65 -7.84 4.65
N ALA A 84 14.49 -6.65 4.05
CA ALA A 84 13.86 -6.49 2.74
C ALA A 84 14.48 -7.59 1.87
N ALA A 85 13.67 -8.56 1.45
CA ALA A 85 14.16 -9.85 0.98
C ALA A 85 15.03 -9.67 -0.27
N GLY A 86 16.30 -9.35 -0.05
CA GLY A 86 17.38 -9.30 -1.00
C GLY A 86 17.81 -10.72 -1.26
N ARG A 87 16.93 -11.50 -1.87
CA ARG A 87 17.30 -12.73 -2.56
C ARG A 87 16.16 -13.14 -3.49
N ARG A 88 16.35 -12.85 -4.78
CA ARG A 88 15.64 -13.56 -5.85
C ARG A 88 15.89 -15.06 -5.62
N PRO A 89 14.87 -15.92 -5.49
CA PRO A 89 15.10 -17.35 -5.43
C PRO A 89 15.59 -17.81 -6.81
N GLY A 90 16.86 -18.24 -6.88
CA GLY A 90 17.54 -18.64 -8.11
C GLY A 90 17.11 -20.02 -8.62
N TRP A 91 15.86 -20.17 -9.04
CA TRP A 91 15.36 -21.43 -9.61
C TRP A 91 15.28 -21.43 -11.15
N ARG A 92 15.99 -20.54 -11.84
CA ARG A 92 16.19 -20.66 -13.29
C ARG A 92 17.65 -20.48 -13.66
N GLN A 93 18.40 -21.58 -13.52
CA GLN A 93 19.35 -22.07 -14.52
C GLN A 93 19.76 -23.49 -14.10
N VAL A 94 19.01 -24.46 -14.62
CA VAL A 94 19.48 -25.84 -14.73
C VAL A 94 19.51 -26.13 -16.22
N ALA A 95 20.74 -26.39 -16.68
CA ALA A 95 21.20 -26.82 -18.00
C ALA A 95 20.92 -25.88 -19.19
#